data_AF-D9R4H8-F1
#
_entry.id   AF-D9R4H8-F1
#
_cell.length_a   1.000
_cell.length_b   1.000
_cell.length_c   1.000
_cell.angle_alpha   90.00
_cell.angle_beta   90.00
_cell.angle_gamma   90.00
#
_symmetry.space_group_name_H-M   'P 1'
#
loop_
_entity.id
_entity.type
_entity.pdbx_description
1 polymer ?
#
loop_
_entity_poly.entity_id
_entity_poly.type
_entity_poly.pdbx_seq_one_letter_code
_entity_poly.pdbx_strand_id
1 'polypeptide(L)' 'MKKLIMKYGGVIATLALMVTTLNVNAACTFYAHQPKLPDGAEKLRKF' A
#
# COMPACT_ATOMS: atom_id res chain seq x y z
N MET A 1 -15.47 -19.30 17.04
CA MET A 1 -14.91 -18.02 16.56
C MET A 1 -14.06 -17.29 17.61
N LYS A 2 -14.59 -16.90 18.78
CA LYS A 2 -13.82 -16.17 19.82
C LYS A 2 -12.49 -16.82 20.24
N LYS A 3 -12.44 -18.15 20.42
CA LYS A 3 -11.20 -18.89 20.75
C LYS A 3 -10.13 -18.83 19.67
N LEU A 4 -10.51 -18.88 18.39
CA LEU A 4 -9.57 -18.81 17.26
C LEU A 4 -9.01 -17.39 17.11
N ILE A 5 -9.86 -16.38 17.27
CA ILE A 5 -9.45 -14.97 17.23
C ILE A 5 -8.53 -14.64 18.40
N MET A 6 -8.81 -15.11 19.62
CA MET A 6 -7.90 -14.88 20.75
C MET A 6 -6.57 -15.64 20.62
N LYS A 7 -6.57 -16.82 19.99
CA LYS A 7 -5.35 -17.64 19.81
C LYS A 7 -4.43 -17.10 18.71
N TYR A 8 -4.98 -16.58 17.62
CA TYR A 8 -4.21 -16.17 16.44
C TYR A 8 -4.29 -14.66 16.13
N GLY A 9 -5.09 -13.90 16.87
CA GLY A 9 -5.34 -12.48 16.61
C GLY A 9 -4.06 -11.63 16.63
N GLY A 10 -3.13 -11.91 17.55
CA GLY A 10 -1.83 -11.22 17.57
C GLY A 10 -0.98 -11.50 16.34
N VAL A 11 -0.97 -12.75 15.86
CA VAL A 11 -0.25 -13.14 14.64
C VAL A 11 -0.87 -12.50 13.40
N ILE A 12 -2.20 -12.48 13.33
CA ILE A 12 -2.92 -11.85 12.22
C ILE A 12 -2.70 -10.33 12.22
N ALA A 13 -2.73 -9.68 13.38
CA ALA A 13 -2.51 -8.23 13.50
C ALA A 13 -1.09 -7.83 13.11
N THR A 14 -0.08 -8.56 13.56
CA THR A 14 1.32 -8.31 13.20
C THR A 14 1.57 -8.55 11.71
N LEU A 15 0.98 -9.59 11.14
CA LEU A 15 1.04 -9.85 9.70
C LEU A 15 0.37 -8.73 8.88
N ALA A 16 -0.80 -8.27 9.31
CA ALA A 16 -1.51 -7.17 8.66
C ALA A 16 -0.69 -5.88 8.67
N LEU A 17 -0.05 -5.56 9.81
CA LEU A 17 0.85 -4.41 9.92
C LEU A 17 2.05 -4.54 8.98
N MET A 18 2.70 -5.71 8.94
CA MET A 18 3.83 -5.99 8.06
C MET A 18 3.47 -5.80 6.58
N VAL A 19 2.37 -6.39 6.12
CA VAL A 19 1.88 -6.25 4.74
C VAL A 19 1.58 -4.78 4.41
N THR A 20 0.97 -4.05 5.34
CA THR A 20 0.65 -2.63 5.17
C THR A 20 1.92 -1.79 5.03
N THR A 21 2.90 -2.00 5.90
CA THR A 21 4.20 -1.30 5.83
C THR A 21 4.95 -1.59 4.53
N LEU A 22 4.96 -2.85 4.09
CA LEU A 22 5.58 -3.22 2.80
C LEU A 22 4.89 -2.55 1.63
N ASN A 23 3.56 -2.55 1.60
CA ASN A 23 2.79 -1.92 0.51
C ASN A 23 2.97 -0.41 0.47
N VAL A 24 2.95 0.28 1.61
CA VAL A 24 3.15 1.75 1.66
C VAL A 24 4.57 2.11 1.22
N ASN A 25 5.58 1.35 1.64
CA ASN A 25 6.96 1.59 1.23
C ASN A 25 7.20 1.24 -0.25
N ALA A 26 6.57 0.18 -0.77
CA ALA A 26 6.69 -0.22 -2.17
C ALA A 26 5.88 0.67 -3.13
N ALA A 27 4.74 1.23 -2.69
CA ALA A 27 4.00 2.21 -3.47
C ALA A 27 4.85 3.44 -3.80
N CYS A 28 5.72 3.86 -2.86
CA CYS A 28 6.66 4.95 -3.10
C CYS A 28 7.69 4.60 -4.18
N THR A 29 8.18 3.37 -4.30
CA THR A 29 9.12 3.00 -5.37
C THR A 29 8.48 3.04 -6.76
N PHE A 30 7.19 2.71 -6.88
CA PHE A 30 6.46 2.86 -8.13
C PHE A 30 6.32 4.33 -8.55
N TYR A 31 6.15 5.24 -7.60
CA TYR A 31 6.08 6.68 -7.88
C TYR A 31 7.48 7.31 -8.08
N ALA A 32 8.48 6.86 -7.33
CA ALA A 32 9.84 7.42 -7.33
C ALA A 32 10.63 7.10 -8.62
N HIS A 33 10.35 5.97 -9.26
CA HIS A 33 10.95 5.59 -10.55
C HIS A 33 10.04 5.81 -11.75
N GLN A 34 8.96 6.58 -11.60
CA GLN A 34 8.14 6.92 -12.75
C GLN A 34 8.95 7.77 -13.74
N PRO A 35 8.87 7.48 -15.05
CA PRO A 35 9.39 8.39 -16.06
C PRO A 35 8.67 9.73 -15.95
N LYS A 36 9.27 10.79 -16.51
CA LYS A 36 8.63 12.10 -16.60
C LYS A 36 7.22 11.95 -17.20
N LEU A 37 6.24 12.63 -16.62
CA LEU A 37 4.87 12.63 -17.13
C LEU A 37 4.87 12.95 -18.63
N PRO A 38 4.13 12.22 -19.48
CA PRO A 38 4.11 12.48 -20.91
C PRO A 38 3.51 13.85 -21.21
N ASP A 39 4.04 14.52 -22.24
CA ASP A 39 3.58 15.83 -22.66
C ASP A 39 2.07 15.79 -22.98
N GLY A 40 1.31 16.74 -22.45
CA GLY A 40 -0.15 16.84 -22.65
C GLY A 40 -1.02 16.05 -21.66
N ALA A 41 -0.44 15.26 -20.75
CA ALA A 41 -1.20 14.61 -19.66
C ALA A 41 -1.87 15.61 -18.71
N GLU A 42 -1.36 16.85 -18.64
CA GLU A 42 -1.98 17.98 -17.92
C GLU A 42 -3.42 18.29 -18.36
N LYS A 43 -3.79 17.95 -19.61
CA LYS A 43 -5.12 18.16 -20.17
C LYS A 43 -6.17 17.18 -19.63
N LEU A 44 -5.73 16.07 -19.05
CA LEU A 44 -6.59 15.09 -18.40
C LEU A 44 -6.86 15.46 -16.93
N ARG A 45 -6.19 16.49 -16.42
CA ARG A 45 -6.35 16.97 -15.06
C ARG A 45 -7.68 17.74 -14.96
N LYS A 46 -8.45 17.48 -13.90
CA LYS A 46 -9.81 18.01 -13.72
C LYS A 46 -9.91 19.49 -13.33
N PHE A 47 -8.82 20.26 -13.35
CA PHE A 47 -8.80 21.68 -12.94
C PHE A 47 -8.35 22.58 -14.07
#